data_AF-A0A4R0DS29-F1
#
_entry.id   AF-A0A4R0DS29-F1
#
_cell.length_a   1.000
_cell.length_b   1.000
_cell.length_c   1.000
_cell.angle_alpha   90.00
_cell.angle_beta   90.00
_cell.angle_gamma   90.00
#
_symmetry.space_group_name_H-M   'P 1'
#
loop_
_entity.id
_entity.type
_entity.pdbx_description
1 polymer ?
#
loop_
_entity_poly.entity_id
_entity_poly.type
_entity_poly.pdbx_seq_one_letter_code
_entity_poly.pdbx_strand_id
1 'polypeptide(L)'
;MNILIVGNGFDLSHYLPTKYDHFMDVMGSIEKKNTGEKAKDLSIHTVDEWIIEIDKNFHEREGGSQFNYQMSFDELFSQTLDPEFIEKTKECYLTNEIELSAKDVLKLQYRLKLNCWYQYFKKHVNDIKTWIDFEQKIEEVLLSFVNVIPFIEQINGKSEYAFPLRTFENTVGKRNILVLDSFHIFENKGMHKGFNTQFCYGRNDKNGMNPSSFLEFTYKQLEEFIEIFNLYLEIIVGQLSQSKIIDIHAEWSYPDKIFSFNYTNTYQRLHDSVAVEYLHGSCGEHQNIVLGVSDLESESLKKVKAYGFTKYQQKLFKDTDYLFLDEYKNFIERNKRVLEENLKLLSANALNEIRVKAARAKSISQESSLDLNFYIWGHSLDVSDKDYIIDIFSLNDDIDRNVRVTVYYFNKPAKFSLLNNLLAILGKDKVEQWMKNKWLQFKENPEVRFIESESQQIA
;
A
#
# COMPACT_ATOMS: atom_id res chain seq x y z
N MET A 1 6.75 -20.98 17.66
CA MET A 1 5.81 -20.65 16.57
C MET A 1 6.56 -19.97 15.44
N ASN A 2 6.30 -20.36 14.20
CA ASN A 2 6.86 -19.76 12.99
C ASN A 2 5.87 -18.74 12.44
N ILE A 3 6.28 -17.49 12.36
CA ILE A 3 5.49 -16.38 11.83
C ILE A 3 6.12 -15.95 10.51
N LEU A 4 5.35 -15.98 9.43
CA LEU A 4 5.77 -15.43 8.14
C LEU A 4 5.20 -14.02 7.97
N ILE A 5 6.05 -13.09 7.59
CA ILE A 5 5.69 -11.74 7.20
C ILE A 5 5.98 -11.61 5.71
N VAL A 6 4.94 -11.38 4.91
CA VAL A 6 5.07 -11.22 3.46
C VAL A 6 4.83 -9.78 3.03
N GLY A 7 5.63 -9.31 2.07
CA GLY A 7 5.41 -8.06 1.33
C GLY A 7 5.48 -8.29 -0.17
N ASN A 8 5.40 -7.23 -0.98
CA ASN A 8 5.12 -7.36 -2.42
C ASN A 8 6.14 -8.24 -3.15
N GLY A 9 7.39 -8.28 -2.68
CA GLY A 9 8.41 -9.16 -3.23
C GLY A 9 8.09 -10.66 -3.14
N PHE A 10 7.15 -11.08 -2.28
CA PHE A 10 6.62 -12.44 -2.24
C PHE A 10 5.76 -12.71 -3.48
N ASP A 11 4.81 -11.84 -3.81
CA ASP A 11 4.01 -11.98 -5.04
C ASP A 11 4.92 -11.96 -6.29
N LEU A 12 5.93 -11.10 -6.28
CA LEU A 12 6.91 -11.02 -7.37
C LEU A 12 7.79 -12.27 -7.48
N SER A 13 8.15 -12.93 -6.37
CA SER A 13 8.86 -14.22 -6.44
C SER A 13 7.97 -15.36 -6.96
N HIS A 14 6.66 -15.14 -6.97
CA HIS A 14 5.68 -16.04 -7.59
C HIS A 14 5.31 -15.62 -9.02
N TYR A 15 6.02 -14.65 -9.61
CA TYR A 15 5.69 -14.11 -10.94
C TYR A 15 4.25 -13.59 -11.07
N LEU A 16 3.67 -13.07 -9.99
CA LEU A 16 2.40 -12.35 -10.06
C LEU A 16 2.67 -10.88 -10.40
N PRO A 17 1.94 -10.29 -11.36
CA PRO A 17 2.24 -8.95 -11.82
C PRO A 17 1.69 -7.89 -10.84
N THR A 18 2.41 -7.63 -9.75
CA THR A 18 1.97 -6.70 -8.68
C THR A 18 2.89 -5.49 -8.48
N LYS A 19 3.82 -5.25 -9.40
CA LYS A 19 4.59 -4.01 -9.45
C LYS A 19 3.67 -2.84 -9.80
N TYR A 20 4.04 -1.64 -9.35
CA TYR A 20 3.38 -0.41 -9.75
C TYR A 20 3.33 -0.25 -11.28
N ASP A 21 4.45 -0.54 -11.96
CA ASP A 21 4.53 -0.47 -13.43
C ASP A 21 3.55 -1.43 -14.11
N HIS A 22 3.41 -2.66 -13.60
CA HIS A 22 2.45 -3.63 -14.15
C HIS A 22 1.00 -3.11 -14.09
N PHE A 23 0.63 -2.45 -12.98
CA PHE A 23 -0.68 -1.81 -12.85
C PHE A 23 -0.83 -0.67 -13.87
N MET A 24 0.16 0.22 -13.95
CA MET A 24 0.11 1.38 -14.85
C MET A 24 0.10 1.00 -16.33
N ASP A 25 0.83 -0.05 -16.72
CA ASP A 25 0.89 -0.58 -18.08
C ASP A 25 -0.47 -1.14 -18.51
N VAL A 26 -1.13 -1.89 -17.63
CA VAL A 26 -2.48 -2.41 -17.88
C VAL A 26 -3.51 -1.29 -17.95
N MET A 27 -3.50 -0.35 -17.00
CA MET A 27 -4.41 0.79 -17.05
C MET A 27 -4.20 1.64 -18.31
N GLY A 28 -2.94 1.83 -18.71
CA GLY A 28 -2.57 2.54 -19.94
C GLY A 28 -3.08 1.84 -21.20
N SER A 29 -3.01 0.50 -21.25
CA SER A 29 -3.54 -0.29 -22.36
C SER A 29 -5.08 -0.21 -22.44
N ILE A 30 -5.76 -0.32 -21.29
CA ILE A 30 -7.22 -0.17 -21.19
C ILE A 30 -7.65 1.22 -21.66
N GLU A 31 -6.98 2.29 -21.20
CA GLU A 31 -7.30 3.66 -21.58
C GLU A 31 -7.21 3.89 -23.10
N LYS A 32 -6.22 3.26 -23.75
CA LYS A 32 -5.95 3.38 -25.20
C LYS A 32 -6.87 2.51 -26.08
N LYS A 33 -7.52 1.48 -25.53
CA LYS A 33 -8.42 0.59 -26.29
C LYS A 33 -9.52 1.41 -26.97
N ASN A 34 -9.70 1.22 -28.28
CA ASN A 34 -10.78 1.89 -29.00
C ASN A 34 -12.12 1.20 -28.68
N THR A 35 -13.01 1.93 -28.02
CA THR A 35 -14.36 1.48 -27.63
C THR A 35 -15.47 2.20 -28.42
N GLY A 36 -15.11 2.93 -29.48
CA GLY A 36 -16.05 3.71 -30.29
C GLY A 36 -16.31 5.10 -29.74
N GLU A 37 -17.48 5.65 -30.06
CA GLU A 37 -17.87 6.99 -29.59
C GLU A 37 -18.14 6.99 -28.08
N LYS A 38 -17.31 7.74 -27.34
CA LYS A 38 -17.49 8.02 -25.91
C LYS A 38 -18.32 9.28 -25.71
N ALA A 39 -18.93 9.43 -24.54
CA ALA A 39 -19.61 10.67 -24.18
C ALA A 39 -18.64 11.87 -24.30
N LYS A 40 -19.12 12.95 -24.94
CA LYS A 40 -18.31 14.13 -25.27
C LYS A 40 -17.82 14.86 -24.03
N ASP A 41 -18.64 14.87 -22.98
CA ASP A 41 -18.31 15.42 -21.68
C ASP A 41 -18.63 14.37 -20.61
N LEU A 42 -17.60 13.97 -19.86
CA LEU A 42 -17.76 13.01 -18.76
C LEU A 42 -18.04 13.67 -17.42
N SER A 43 -17.91 15.01 -17.33
CA SER A 43 -18.12 15.75 -16.09
C SER A 43 -19.60 15.91 -15.71
N ILE A 44 -20.51 15.52 -16.61
CA ILE A 44 -21.96 15.63 -16.41
C ILE A 44 -22.51 14.63 -15.38
N HIS A 45 -21.79 13.54 -15.13
CA HIS A 45 -22.16 12.48 -14.19
C HIS A 45 -21.01 12.14 -13.28
N THR A 46 -21.35 11.69 -12.07
CA THR A 46 -20.40 11.04 -11.17
C THR A 46 -19.95 9.70 -11.74
N VAL A 47 -18.85 9.15 -11.22
CA VAL A 47 -18.38 7.81 -11.62
C VAL A 47 -19.49 6.78 -11.42
N ASP A 48 -20.12 6.75 -10.24
CA ASP A 48 -21.19 5.78 -9.93
C ASP A 48 -22.38 5.87 -10.90
N GLU A 49 -22.80 7.09 -11.24
CA GLU A 49 -23.86 7.33 -12.23
C GLU A 49 -23.46 6.79 -13.60
N TRP A 50 -22.23 7.03 -14.04
CA TRP A 50 -21.72 6.46 -15.30
C TRP A 50 -21.66 4.94 -15.27
N ILE A 51 -21.25 4.32 -14.15
CA ILE A 51 -21.23 2.86 -14.02
C ILE A 51 -22.65 2.30 -14.19
N ILE A 52 -23.64 2.91 -13.53
CA ILE A 52 -25.06 2.52 -13.66
C ILE A 52 -25.56 2.70 -15.10
N GLU A 53 -25.21 3.80 -15.75
CA GLU A 53 -25.60 4.05 -17.14
C GLU A 53 -24.97 3.04 -18.11
N ILE A 54 -23.70 2.71 -17.91
CA ILE A 54 -23.01 1.66 -18.68
C ILE A 54 -23.71 0.31 -18.47
N ASP A 55 -24.02 -0.07 -17.24
CA ASP A 55 -24.72 -1.34 -16.97
C ASP A 55 -26.07 -1.40 -17.69
N LYS A 56 -26.87 -0.33 -17.63
CA LYS A 56 -28.16 -0.24 -18.35
C LYS A 56 -27.97 -0.39 -19.86
N ASN A 57 -27.03 0.36 -20.44
CA ASN A 57 -26.74 0.33 -21.88
C ASN A 57 -26.30 -1.06 -22.36
N PHE A 58 -25.55 -1.81 -21.54
CA PHE A 58 -25.13 -3.16 -21.87
C PHE A 58 -26.30 -4.15 -21.79
N HIS A 59 -27.12 -4.08 -20.73
CA HIS A 59 -28.31 -4.93 -20.58
C HIS A 59 -29.31 -4.74 -21.74
N GLU A 60 -29.54 -3.51 -22.20
CA GLU A 60 -30.44 -3.23 -23.33
C GLU A 60 -29.94 -3.79 -24.68
N ARG A 61 -28.64 -4.08 -24.79
CA ARG A 61 -27.99 -4.53 -26.03
C ARG A 61 -27.67 -6.04 -26.08
N GLU A 62 -27.97 -6.78 -25.01
CA GLU A 62 -27.77 -8.25 -24.90
C GLU A 62 -28.53 -9.06 -25.98
N GLY A 63 -29.40 -8.43 -26.78
CA GLY A 63 -30.15 -9.06 -27.86
C GLY A 63 -29.62 -8.89 -29.29
N GLY A 64 -28.51 -8.19 -29.57
CA GLY A 64 -28.14 -7.98 -30.98
C GLY A 64 -26.78 -7.38 -31.39
N SER A 65 -25.92 -6.92 -30.46
CA SER A 65 -24.60 -6.37 -30.85
C SER A 65 -23.46 -6.98 -30.02
N GLN A 66 -22.55 -7.69 -30.69
CA GLN A 66 -21.32 -8.16 -30.05
C GLN A 66 -20.36 -6.98 -29.89
N PHE A 67 -20.09 -6.60 -28.64
CA PHE A 67 -19.04 -5.61 -28.33
C PHE A 67 -17.67 -6.25 -28.60
N ASN A 68 -16.85 -5.63 -29.44
CA ASN A 68 -15.59 -6.20 -29.94
C ASN A 68 -14.33 -5.58 -29.30
N TYR A 69 -14.48 -5.08 -28.08
CA TYR A 69 -13.40 -4.42 -27.35
C TYR A 69 -13.12 -5.10 -26.01
N GLN A 70 -13.36 -6.41 -25.92
CA GLN A 70 -12.75 -7.23 -24.87
C GLN A 70 -11.22 -7.11 -24.96
N MET A 71 -10.54 -7.42 -23.85
CA MET A 71 -9.08 -7.41 -23.81
C MET A 71 -8.54 -8.69 -23.22
N SER A 72 -7.73 -9.44 -23.97
CA SER A 72 -7.00 -10.59 -23.46
C SER A 72 -5.84 -10.16 -22.56
N PHE A 73 -5.27 -11.09 -21.80
CA PHE A 73 -4.03 -10.87 -21.04
C PHE A 73 -2.91 -10.24 -21.87
N ASP A 74 -2.69 -10.74 -23.10
CA ASP A 74 -1.67 -10.22 -24.01
C ASP A 74 -1.95 -8.77 -24.42
N GLU A 75 -3.21 -8.40 -24.65
CA GLU A 75 -3.58 -7.03 -24.97
C GLU A 75 -3.40 -6.09 -23.76
N LEU A 76 -3.74 -6.57 -22.56
CA LEU A 76 -3.60 -5.82 -21.31
C LEU A 76 -2.13 -5.49 -21.03
N PHE A 77 -1.22 -6.43 -21.25
CA PHE A 77 0.22 -6.25 -21.06
C PHE A 77 0.99 -5.91 -22.34
N SER A 78 0.31 -5.53 -23.42
CA SER A 78 0.93 -5.30 -24.75
C SER A 78 1.99 -4.20 -24.77
N GLN A 79 1.96 -3.28 -23.80
CA GLN A 79 2.89 -2.16 -23.66
C GLN A 79 3.71 -2.23 -22.37
N THR A 80 3.86 -3.44 -21.81
CA THR A 80 4.60 -3.65 -20.55
C THR A 80 6.05 -3.15 -20.65
N LEU A 81 6.50 -2.47 -19.60
CA LEU A 81 7.90 -2.07 -19.42
C LEU A 81 8.78 -3.23 -18.93
N ASP A 82 8.17 -4.36 -18.53
CA ASP A 82 8.85 -5.55 -18.02
C ASP A 82 8.39 -6.83 -18.76
N PRO A 83 8.72 -6.97 -20.06
CA PRO A 83 8.25 -8.09 -20.87
C PRO A 83 8.78 -9.44 -20.38
N GLU A 84 10.00 -9.50 -19.84
CA GLU A 84 10.60 -10.74 -19.32
C GLU A 84 9.80 -11.28 -18.13
N PHE A 85 9.37 -10.41 -17.21
CA PHE A 85 8.53 -10.81 -16.09
C PHE A 85 7.14 -11.31 -16.54
N ILE A 86 6.55 -10.65 -17.54
CA ILE A 86 5.24 -11.05 -18.06
C ILE A 86 5.32 -12.39 -18.80
N GLU A 87 6.40 -12.66 -19.54
CA GLU A 87 6.61 -13.99 -20.13
C GLU A 87 6.76 -15.07 -19.05
N LYS A 88 7.46 -14.79 -17.95
CA LYS A 88 7.49 -15.70 -16.79
C LYS A 88 6.12 -15.91 -16.16
N THR A 89 5.29 -14.87 -16.12
CA THR A 89 3.90 -15.01 -15.68
C THR A 89 3.14 -16.00 -16.57
N LYS A 90 3.25 -15.87 -17.90
CA LYS A 90 2.62 -16.79 -18.86
C LYS A 90 3.15 -18.21 -18.77
N GLU A 91 4.43 -18.40 -18.46
CA GLU A 91 5.02 -19.71 -18.24
C GLU A 91 4.46 -20.43 -16.99
N CYS A 92 3.94 -19.69 -16.01
CA CYS A 92 3.55 -20.22 -14.69
C CYS A 92 2.03 -20.29 -14.45
N TYR A 93 1.25 -19.53 -15.23
CA TYR A 93 -0.20 -19.36 -15.02
C TYR A 93 -1.00 -19.51 -16.32
N LEU A 94 -2.28 -19.86 -16.20
CA LEU A 94 -3.24 -19.97 -17.31
C LEU A 94 -3.73 -18.59 -17.78
N THR A 95 -2.83 -17.81 -18.41
CA THR A 95 -3.12 -16.44 -18.83
C THR A 95 -4.14 -16.35 -19.98
N ASN A 96 -4.33 -17.42 -20.74
CA ASN A 96 -5.31 -17.53 -21.82
C ASN A 96 -6.77 -17.52 -21.31
N GLU A 97 -7.00 -17.77 -20.02
CA GLU A 97 -8.33 -17.71 -19.39
C GLU A 97 -8.68 -16.29 -18.94
N ILE A 98 -7.72 -15.37 -18.95
CA ILE A 98 -7.92 -13.98 -18.54
C ILE A 98 -8.38 -13.17 -19.76
N GLU A 99 -9.66 -12.84 -19.76
CA GLU A 99 -10.28 -11.92 -20.71
C GLU A 99 -11.11 -10.88 -19.96
N LEU A 100 -10.71 -9.61 -20.07
CA LEU A 100 -11.47 -8.50 -19.53
C LEU A 100 -12.68 -8.22 -20.43
N SER A 101 -13.88 -8.27 -19.84
CA SER A 101 -15.11 -8.05 -20.59
C SER A 101 -15.16 -6.65 -21.20
N ALA A 102 -15.84 -6.50 -22.34
CA ALA A 102 -16.06 -5.19 -22.96
C ALA A 102 -16.68 -4.18 -21.96
N LYS A 103 -17.61 -4.64 -21.12
CA LYS A 103 -18.24 -3.82 -20.09
C LYS A 103 -17.22 -3.26 -19.09
N ASP A 104 -16.33 -4.11 -18.60
CA ASP A 104 -15.33 -3.72 -17.61
C ASP A 104 -14.24 -2.83 -18.21
N VAL A 105 -13.87 -3.07 -19.48
CA VAL A 105 -13.00 -2.14 -20.24
C VAL A 105 -13.61 -0.74 -20.26
N LEU A 106 -14.89 -0.60 -20.62
CA LEU A 106 -15.54 0.72 -20.70
C LEU A 106 -15.67 1.38 -19.33
N LYS A 107 -16.07 0.62 -18.30
CA LYS A 107 -16.15 1.10 -16.91
C LYS A 107 -14.80 1.64 -16.43
N LEU A 108 -13.73 0.86 -16.60
CA LEU A 108 -12.38 1.27 -16.21
C LEU A 108 -11.93 2.51 -17.00
N GLN A 109 -12.20 2.60 -18.31
CA GLN A 109 -11.88 3.81 -19.07
C GLN A 109 -12.53 5.09 -18.50
N TYR A 110 -13.76 5.01 -18.01
CA TYR A 110 -14.45 6.15 -17.40
C TYR A 110 -13.87 6.48 -16.03
N ARG A 111 -13.64 5.46 -15.18
CA ARG A 111 -12.97 5.62 -13.88
C ARG A 111 -11.60 6.28 -14.04
N LEU A 112 -10.75 5.76 -14.94
CA LEU A 112 -9.41 6.29 -15.22
C LEU A 112 -9.44 7.74 -15.69
N LYS A 113 -10.36 8.10 -16.61
CA LYS A 113 -10.44 9.47 -17.13
C LYS A 113 -10.94 10.48 -16.10
N LEU A 114 -11.83 10.07 -15.20
CA LEU A 114 -12.41 10.93 -14.16
C LEU A 114 -11.57 10.99 -12.88
N ASN A 115 -10.64 10.05 -12.67
CA ASN A 115 -9.82 9.98 -11.47
C ASN A 115 -8.58 10.89 -11.56
N CYS A 116 -8.56 11.97 -10.77
CA CYS A 116 -7.45 12.94 -10.85
C CYS A 116 -6.11 12.38 -10.33
N TRP A 117 -6.13 11.42 -9.40
CA TRP A 117 -4.91 10.76 -8.91
C TRP A 117 -4.27 9.91 -10.00
N TYR A 118 -5.03 9.04 -10.67
CA TYR A 118 -4.52 8.28 -11.82
C TYR A 118 -3.95 9.22 -12.89
N GLN A 119 -4.65 10.30 -13.24
CA GLN A 119 -4.16 11.27 -14.22
C GLN A 119 -2.88 12.00 -13.77
N TYR A 120 -2.73 12.26 -12.46
CA TYR A 120 -1.49 12.77 -11.89
C TYR A 120 -0.36 11.74 -12.00
N PHE A 121 -0.57 10.52 -11.52
CA PHE A 121 0.43 9.45 -11.53
C PHE A 121 0.88 9.05 -12.94
N LYS A 122 -0.04 9.04 -13.91
CA LYS A 122 0.26 8.82 -15.33
C LYS A 122 1.26 9.84 -15.88
N LYS A 123 1.20 11.11 -15.47
CA LYS A 123 2.18 12.14 -15.87
C LYS A 123 3.53 11.97 -15.19
N HIS A 124 3.56 11.23 -14.08
CA HIS A 124 4.74 10.96 -13.26
C HIS A 124 5.22 9.50 -13.34
N VAL A 125 4.79 8.73 -14.36
CA VAL A 125 5.13 7.30 -14.47
C VAL A 125 6.64 7.05 -14.48
N ASN A 126 7.44 7.97 -15.03
CA ASN A 126 8.89 7.85 -15.04
C ASN A 126 9.55 8.15 -13.68
N ASP A 127 8.83 8.82 -12.77
CA ASP A 127 9.32 9.21 -11.44
C ASP A 127 8.98 8.16 -10.36
N ILE A 128 8.03 7.25 -10.63
CA ILE A 128 7.48 6.29 -9.67
C ILE A 128 7.87 4.88 -10.10
N LYS A 129 8.68 4.18 -9.31
CA LYS A 129 9.12 2.82 -9.62
C LYS A 129 8.50 1.77 -8.69
N THR A 130 8.03 2.21 -7.53
CA THR A 130 7.52 1.36 -6.47
C THR A 130 6.26 1.96 -5.85
N TRP A 131 5.50 1.13 -5.14
CA TRP A 131 4.38 1.59 -4.32
C TRP A 131 4.81 2.58 -3.20
N ILE A 132 6.08 2.56 -2.80
CA ILE A 132 6.63 3.54 -1.83
C ILE A 132 6.80 4.91 -2.50
N ASP A 133 7.30 4.96 -3.73
CA ASP A 133 7.40 6.22 -4.50
C ASP A 133 6.01 6.82 -4.74
N PHE A 134 5.00 5.96 -4.92
CA PHE A 134 3.59 6.36 -5.01
C PHE A 134 3.12 7.06 -3.73
N GLU A 135 3.43 6.50 -2.55
CA GLU A 135 3.08 7.12 -1.26
C GLU A 135 3.76 8.50 -1.09
N GLN A 136 5.03 8.62 -1.48
CA GLN A 136 5.75 9.90 -1.47
C GLN A 136 5.12 10.94 -2.40
N LYS A 137 4.53 10.50 -3.52
CA LYS A 137 3.81 11.38 -4.44
C LYS A 137 2.47 11.86 -3.88
N ILE A 138 1.79 11.06 -3.05
CA ILE A 138 0.64 11.54 -2.27
C ILE A 138 1.10 12.64 -1.32
N GLU A 139 2.19 12.41 -0.58
CA GLU A 139 2.75 13.40 0.34
C GLU A 139 3.13 14.71 -0.38
N GLU A 140 3.72 14.62 -1.58
CA GLU A 140 4.03 15.78 -2.43
C GLU A 140 2.80 16.65 -2.69
N VAL A 141 1.66 16.04 -3.06
CA VAL A 141 0.41 16.76 -3.31
C VAL A 141 -0.12 17.45 -2.06
N LEU A 142 -0.07 16.76 -0.91
CA LEU A 142 -0.51 17.32 0.37
C LEU A 142 0.35 18.51 0.80
N LEU A 143 1.67 18.41 0.65
CA LEU A 143 2.60 19.49 0.94
C LEU A 143 2.44 20.66 -0.04
N SER A 144 2.21 20.39 -1.34
CA SER A 144 1.87 21.42 -2.31
C SER A 144 0.61 22.17 -1.91
N PHE A 145 -0.41 21.47 -1.40
CA PHE A 145 -1.64 22.10 -0.92
C PHE A 145 -1.39 22.99 0.30
N VAL A 146 -0.59 22.52 1.27
CA VAL A 146 -0.20 23.31 2.44
C VAL A 146 0.46 24.63 2.05
N ASN A 147 1.31 24.63 1.04
CA ASN A 147 1.97 25.84 0.55
C ASN A 147 1.00 26.87 -0.04
N VAL A 148 -0.21 26.47 -0.43
CA VAL A 148 -1.26 27.37 -0.93
C VAL A 148 -2.10 27.97 0.19
N ILE A 149 -2.16 27.34 1.37
CA ILE A 149 -3.02 27.79 2.49
C ILE A 149 -2.77 29.25 2.88
N PRO A 150 -1.53 29.73 3.09
CA PRO A 150 -1.32 31.14 3.47
C PRO A 150 -1.85 32.13 2.42
N PHE A 151 -1.79 31.75 1.13
CA PHE A 151 -2.35 32.55 0.05
C PHE A 151 -3.88 32.52 0.04
N ILE A 152 -4.49 31.36 0.30
CA ILE A 152 -5.95 31.24 0.49
C ILE A 152 -6.41 32.15 1.63
N GLU A 153 -5.75 32.10 2.78
CA GLU A 153 -6.08 32.93 3.95
C GLU A 153 -5.93 34.42 3.66
N GLN A 154 -4.94 34.82 2.86
CA GLN A 154 -4.72 36.21 2.46
C GLN A 154 -5.82 36.75 1.52
N ILE A 155 -6.44 35.89 0.71
CA ILE A 155 -7.46 36.27 -0.28
C ILE A 155 -8.87 36.12 0.28
N ASN A 156 -9.11 35.11 1.11
CA ASN A 156 -10.38 34.91 1.78
C ASN A 156 -10.74 36.16 2.59
N GLY A 157 -11.76 36.90 2.17
CA GLY A 157 -12.20 38.15 2.78
C GLY A 157 -11.90 39.44 1.99
N LYS A 158 -11.24 39.35 0.82
CA LYS A 158 -11.07 40.47 -0.11
C LYS A 158 -12.15 40.49 -1.18
N SER A 159 -12.53 41.66 -1.69
CA SER A 159 -13.58 41.82 -2.70
C SER A 159 -13.25 41.26 -4.10
N GLU A 160 -11.99 40.95 -4.38
CA GLU A 160 -11.51 40.47 -5.68
C GLU A 160 -10.86 39.08 -5.53
N TYR A 161 -11.46 38.08 -6.19
CA TYR A 161 -11.17 36.65 -6.00
C TYR A 161 -10.45 36.02 -7.20
N ALA A 162 -10.24 36.81 -8.26
CA ALA A 162 -9.36 36.48 -9.36
C ALA A 162 -7.98 37.08 -9.08
N PHE A 163 -6.92 36.28 -9.22
CA PHE A 163 -5.56 36.73 -8.92
C PHE A 163 -4.66 36.65 -10.16
N PRO A 164 -3.73 37.61 -10.34
CA PRO A 164 -2.72 37.51 -11.40
C PRO A 164 -1.86 36.26 -11.18
N LEU A 165 -1.73 35.43 -12.22
CA LEU A 165 -0.98 34.17 -12.15
C LEU A 165 0.46 34.39 -11.65
N ARG A 166 1.12 35.45 -12.11
CA ARG A 166 2.49 35.78 -11.72
C ARG A 166 2.64 36.06 -10.22
N THR A 167 1.68 36.72 -9.60
CA THR A 167 1.71 36.99 -8.15
C THR A 167 1.57 35.69 -7.37
N PHE A 168 0.64 34.83 -7.80
CA PHE A 168 0.42 33.53 -7.20
C PHE A 168 1.63 32.61 -7.34
N GLU A 169 2.23 32.55 -8.54
CA GLU A 169 3.45 31.79 -8.81
C GLU A 169 4.63 32.24 -7.94
N ASN A 170 4.78 33.54 -7.69
CA ASN A 170 5.83 34.06 -6.81
C ASN A 170 5.62 33.66 -5.34
N THR A 171 4.36 33.53 -4.88
CA THR A 171 4.05 33.19 -3.49
C THR A 171 4.08 31.68 -3.24
N VAL A 172 3.45 30.90 -4.12
CA VAL A 172 3.23 29.46 -3.94
C VAL A 172 4.31 28.62 -4.62
N GLY A 173 4.96 29.16 -5.65
CA GLY A 173 5.93 28.44 -6.45
C GLY A 173 5.29 27.66 -7.59
N LYS A 174 5.91 27.74 -8.77
CA LYS A 174 5.42 27.13 -10.02
C LYS A 174 5.18 25.61 -9.91
N ARG A 175 6.04 24.88 -9.20
CA ARG A 175 5.91 23.42 -9.02
C ARG A 175 4.61 23.05 -8.30
N ASN A 176 4.33 23.69 -7.16
CA ASN A 176 3.12 23.44 -6.38
C ASN A 176 1.86 23.72 -7.19
N ILE A 177 1.88 24.78 -7.99
CA ILE A 177 0.76 25.14 -8.87
C ILE A 177 0.51 24.05 -9.91
N LEU A 178 1.56 23.54 -10.57
CA LEU A 178 1.43 22.47 -11.57
C LEU A 178 0.87 21.18 -10.97
N VAL A 179 1.32 20.82 -9.76
CA VAL A 179 0.81 19.67 -9.02
C VAL A 179 -0.70 19.85 -8.77
N LEU A 180 -1.10 20.95 -8.15
CA LEU A 180 -2.51 21.16 -7.77
C LEU A 180 -3.44 21.43 -8.96
N ASP A 181 -2.93 21.95 -10.07
CA ASP A 181 -3.69 22.09 -11.33
C ASP A 181 -4.12 20.73 -11.88
N SER A 182 -3.34 19.66 -11.63
CA SER A 182 -3.73 18.28 -11.96
C SER A 182 -4.92 17.77 -11.13
N PHE A 183 -5.25 18.45 -10.03
CA PHE A 183 -6.43 18.19 -9.19
C PHE A 183 -7.54 19.20 -9.43
N HIS A 184 -7.46 19.97 -10.52
CA HIS A 184 -8.47 20.94 -10.93
C HIS A 184 -8.82 21.97 -9.86
N ILE A 185 -7.87 22.30 -8.97
CA ILE A 185 -8.10 23.30 -7.90
C ILE A 185 -8.35 24.70 -8.46
N PHE A 186 -7.93 24.97 -9.71
CA PHE A 186 -8.04 26.26 -10.37
C PHE A 186 -9.01 26.23 -11.55
N GLU A 187 -9.62 27.38 -11.83
CA GLU A 187 -10.42 27.65 -13.02
C GLU A 187 -9.88 28.87 -13.77
N ASN A 188 -9.96 28.82 -15.11
CA ASN A 188 -9.61 29.96 -15.95
C ASN A 188 -10.73 31.01 -15.95
N LYS A 189 -10.40 32.26 -15.62
CA LYS A 189 -11.32 33.40 -15.61
C LYS A 189 -10.81 34.51 -16.54
N GLY A 190 -10.72 34.17 -17.83
CA GLY A 190 -10.15 35.06 -18.84
C GLY A 190 -8.63 35.22 -18.65
N MET A 191 -8.18 36.45 -18.40
CA MET A 191 -6.75 36.76 -18.16
C MET A 191 -6.25 36.41 -16.74
N HIS A 192 -7.14 35.95 -15.86
CA HIS A 192 -6.83 35.60 -14.48
C HIS A 192 -7.07 34.12 -14.20
N LYS A 193 -6.43 33.58 -13.15
CA LYS A 193 -6.85 32.32 -12.52
C LYS A 193 -7.69 32.63 -11.29
N GLY A 194 -8.72 31.83 -11.08
CA GLY A 194 -9.45 31.75 -9.82
C GLY A 194 -9.37 30.34 -9.25
N PHE A 195 -9.78 30.18 -8.00
CA PHE A 195 -10.06 28.84 -7.48
C PHE A 195 -11.29 28.26 -8.18
N ASN A 196 -11.29 26.94 -8.33
CA ASN A 196 -12.43 26.22 -8.86
C ASN A 196 -13.63 26.41 -7.91
N THR A 197 -14.75 26.83 -8.49
CA THR A 197 -15.96 27.19 -7.75
C THR A 197 -16.47 26.04 -6.90
N GLN A 198 -16.25 24.78 -7.29
CA GLN A 198 -16.64 23.61 -6.51
C GLN A 198 -15.94 23.54 -5.13
N PHE A 199 -14.76 24.16 -5.00
CA PHE A 199 -13.99 24.21 -3.76
C PHE A 199 -14.18 25.53 -3.01
N CYS A 200 -15.08 26.40 -3.45
CA CYS A 200 -15.37 27.67 -2.78
C CYS A 200 -16.60 27.55 -1.87
N TYR A 201 -16.65 28.36 -0.81
CA TYR A 201 -17.78 28.36 0.13
C TYR A 201 -19.11 28.64 -0.59
N GLY A 202 -20.07 27.73 -0.47
CA GLY A 202 -21.37 27.84 -1.15
C GLY A 202 -21.28 27.79 -2.68
N ARG A 203 -20.21 27.18 -3.23
CA ARG A 203 -19.93 27.10 -4.67
C ARG A 203 -19.86 28.46 -5.37
N ASN A 204 -19.39 29.47 -4.65
CA ASN A 204 -19.28 30.83 -5.12
C ASN A 204 -17.85 31.31 -4.88
N ASP A 205 -17.14 31.63 -5.95
CA ASP A 205 -15.76 32.11 -5.90
C ASP A 205 -15.60 33.36 -5.02
N LYS A 206 -16.65 34.19 -4.96
CA LYS A 206 -16.71 35.37 -4.10
C LYS A 206 -16.76 35.09 -2.61
N ASN A 207 -16.87 33.83 -2.19
CA ASN A 207 -16.82 33.51 -0.77
C ASN A 207 -15.45 32.98 -0.36
N GLY A 208 -14.50 32.90 -1.29
CA GLY A 208 -13.18 32.34 -1.04
C GLY A 208 -13.14 30.82 -1.08
N MET A 209 -11.93 30.27 -1.06
CA MET A 209 -11.67 28.83 -1.14
C MET A 209 -11.87 28.18 0.24
N ASN A 210 -12.55 27.03 0.26
CA ASN A 210 -12.72 26.17 1.42
C ASN A 210 -11.70 25.01 1.35
N PRO A 211 -10.65 25.02 2.19
CA PRO A 211 -9.62 23.99 2.17
C PRO A 211 -10.17 22.58 2.39
N SER A 212 -11.17 22.44 3.25
CA SER A 212 -11.78 21.14 3.56
C SER A 212 -12.47 20.53 2.35
N SER A 213 -13.16 21.33 1.52
CA SER A 213 -13.82 20.81 0.31
C SER A 213 -12.83 20.25 -0.71
N PHE A 214 -11.63 20.83 -0.81
CA PHE A 214 -10.58 20.26 -1.66
C PHE A 214 -10.02 18.96 -1.08
N LEU A 215 -9.71 18.92 0.21
CA LEU A 215 -9.22 17.70 0.87
C LEU A 215 -10.23 16.55 0.83
N GLU A 216 -11.51 16.83 1.03
CA GLU A 216 -12.59 15.85 0.92
C GLU A 216 -12.69 15.30 -0.51
N PHE A 217 -12.60 16.18 -1.52
CA PHE A 217 -12.60 15.78 -2.92
C PHE A 217 -11.39 14.90 -3.25
N THR A 218 -10.18 15.35 -2.90
CA THR A 218 -8.95 14.59 -3.21
C THR A 218 -8.91 13.27 -2.45
N TYR A 219 -9.44 13.20 -1.23
CA TYR A 219 -9.57 11.94 -0.49
C TYR A 219 -10.56 11.00 -1.18
N LYS A 220 -11.74 11.48 -1.58
CA LYS A 220 -12.71 10.68 -2.34
C LYS A 220 -12.11 10.15 -3.65
N GLN A 221 -11.31 10.97 -4.33
CA GLN A 221 -10.60 10.55 -5.53
C GLN A 221 -9.51 9.50 -5.25
N LEU A 222 -8.89 9.52 -4.06
CA LEU A 222 -7.93 8.49 -3.67
C LEU A 222 -8.63 7.15 -3.40
N GLU A 223 -9.78 7.16 -2.71
CA GLU A 223 -10.58 5.95 -2.52
C GLU A 223 -11.06 5.36 -3.87
N GLU A 224 -11.43 6.21 -4.83
CA GLU A 224 -11.76 5.77 -6.20
C GLU A 224 -10.53 5.18 -6.93
N PHE A 225 -9.32 5.71 -6.67
CA PHE A 225 -8.09 5.11 -7.21
C PHE A 225 -7.83 3.73 -6.58
N ILE A 226 -8.05 3.60 -5.27
CA ILE A 226 -7.96 2.33 -4.56
C ILE A 226 -8.93 1.32 -5.15
N GLU A 227 -10.15 1.73 -5.53
CA GLU A 227 -11.12 0.86 -6.21
C GLU A 227 -10.62 0.41 -7.59
N ILE A 228 -10.04 1.30 -8.40
CA ILE A 228 -9.41 0.92 -9.67
C ILE A 228 -8.28 -0.11 -9.44
N PHE A 229 -7.48 0.09 -8.39
CA PHE A 229 -6.41 -0.84 -8.04
C PHE A 229 -6.94 -2.17 -7.51
N ASN A 230 -8.01 -2.16 -6.72
CA ASN A 230 -8.72 -3.36 -6.27
C ASN A 230 -9.20 -4.19 -7.47
N LEU A 231 -9.85 -3.55 -8.43
CA LEU A 231 -10.32 -4.20 -9.66
C LEU A 231 -9.17 -4.86 -10.41
N TYR A 232 -8.03 -4.19 -10.56
CA TYR A 232 -6.83 -4.79 -11.17
C TYR A 232 -6.39 -6.07 -10.45
N LEU A 233 -6.29 -6.01 -9.12
CA LEU A 233 -5.89 -7.15 -8.33
C LEU A 233 -6.91 -8.29 -8.39
N GLU A 234 -8.20 -8.00 -8.43
CA GLU A 234 -9.26 -9.01 -8.40
C GLU A 234 -9.49 -9.69 -9.75
N ILE A 235 -9.68 -8.89 -10.81
CA ILE A 235 -10.13 -9.39 -12.13
C ILE A 235 -8.97 -9.83 -13.03
N ILE A 236 -7.72 -9.52 -12.65
CA ILE A 236 -6.52 -9.90 -13.42
C ILE A 236 -5.61 -10.76 -12.54
N VAL A 237 -5.02 -10.20 -11.48
CA VAL A 237 -4.03 -10.92 -10.66
C VAL A 237 -4.68 -12.08 -9.88
N GLY A 238 -5.91 -11.87 -9.39
CA GLY A 238 -6.73 -12.81 -8.65
C GLY A 238 -7.24 -13.98 -9.51
N GLN A 239 -7.30 -13.79 -10.83
CA GLN A 239 -7.73 -14.81 -11.79
C GLN A 239 -6.58 -15.67 -12.33
N LEU A 240 -5.32 -15.35 -12.00
CA LEU A 240 -4.16 -16.16 -12.39
C LEU A 240 -4.16 -17.51 -11.66
N SER A 241 -4.76 -18.51 -12.30
CA SER A 241 -4.74 -19.90 -11.87
C SER A 241 -3.43 -20.57 -12.28
N GLN A 242 -2.87 -21.38 -11.39
CA GLN A 242 -1.59 -22.05 -11.62
C GLN A 242 -1.68 -23.05 -12.78
N SER A 243 -0.74 -22.99 -13.72
CA SER A 243 -0.58 -24.02 -14.76
C SER A 243 0.43 -25.10 -14.36
N LYS A 244 1.25 -24.80 -13.35
CA LYS A 244 2.33 -25.64 -12.81
C LYS A 244 2.14 -25.84 -11.31
N ILE A 245 2.68 -26.93 -10.79
CA ILE A 245 2.77 -27.14 -9.34
C ILE A 245 3.83 -26.17 -8.81
N ILE A 246 3.46 -25.38 -7.80
CA ILE A 246 4.37 -24.43 -7.14
C ILE A 246 4.86 -25.06 -5.85
N ASP A 247 6.17 -25.19 -5.71
CA ASP A 247 6.82 -25.74 -4.51
C ASP A 247 7.90 -24.77 -4.00
N ILE A 248 8.02 -24.64 -2.68
CA ILE A 248 9.07 -23.86 -2.03
C ILE A 248 10.11 -24.84 -1.47
N HIS A 249 11.35 -24.73 -1.94
CA HIS A 249 12.40 -25.70 -1.63
C HIS A 249 12.59 -26.01 -0.13
N ALA A 250 12.91 -27.27 0.18
CA ALA A 250 12.87 -27.96 1.48
C ALA A 250 13.64 -27.35 2.68
N GLU A 251 14.43 -26.29 2.50
CA GLU A 251 14.98 -25.52 3.64
C GLU A 251 14.00 -24.47 4.19
N TRP A 252 12.77 -24.45 3.66
CA TRP A 252 11.67 -23.60 4.10
C TRP A 252 11.06 -24.09 5.41
N SER A 253 10.73 -23.15 6.30
CA SER A 253 9.95 -23.45 7.51
C SER A 253 8.52 -23.01 7.27
N TYR A 254 7.58 -23.96 7.27
CA TYR A 254 6.17 -23.66 7.10
C TYR A 254 5.66 -22.79 8.28
N PRO A 255 4.91 -21.71 7.98
CA PRO A 255 4.39 -20.80 8.99
C PRO A 255 3.16 -21.36 9.70
N ASP A 256 3.07 -21.09 11.00
CA ASP A 256 1.87 -21.30 11.80
C ASP A 256 0.88 -20.12 11.65
N LYS A 257 1.40 -18.93 11.36
CA LYS A 257 0.66 -17.67 11.18
C LYS A 257 1.33 -16.77 10.16
N ILE A 258 0.55 -16.02 9.40
CA ILE A 258 1.04 -15.06 8.41
C ILE A 258 0.53 -13.66 8.73
N PHE A 259 1.42 -12.69 8.66
CA PHE A 259 1.07 -11.28 8.54
C PHE A 259 1.40 -10.79 7.13
N SER A 260 0.38 -10.36 6.39
CA SER A 260 0.53 -9.93 5.00
C SER A 260 0.47 -8.41 4.88
N PHE A 261 1.51 -7.84 4.29
CA PHE A 261 1.49 -6.48 3.74
C PHE A 261 1.03 -6.46 2.28
N ASN A 262 0.82 -7.64 1.67
CA ASN A 262 0.23 -7.76 0.34
C ASN A 262 -1.29 -7.68 0.44
N TYR A 263 -1.88 -7.07 -0.57
CA TYR A 263 -3.33 -7.00 -0.73
C TYR A 263 -3.93 -8.32 -1.25
N THR A 264 -3.13 -9.18 -1.86
CA THR A 264 -3.53 -10.46 -2.46
C THR A 264 -3.43 -11.62 -1.45
N ASN A 265 -4.15 -12.72 -1.71
CA ASN A 265 -4.10 -13.94 -0.91
C ASN A 265 -3.14 -15.01 -1.47
N THR A 266 -2.03 -14.58 -2.09
CA THR A 266 -1.08 -15.45 -2.81
C THR A 266 -0.68 -16.69 -2.02
N TYR A 267 -0.33 -16.57 -0.74
CA TYR A 267 0.08 -17.73 0.05
C TYR A 267 -1.05 -18.75 0.19
N GLN A 268 -2.24 -18.31 0.59
CA GLN A 268 -3.41 -19.17 0.79
C GLN A 268 -3.89 -19.80 -0.52
N ARG A 269 -3.71 -19.10 -1.64
CA ARG A 269 -4.13 -19.54 -2.97
C ARG A 269 -3.18 -20.58 -3.57
N LEU A 270 -1.87 -20.44 -3.36
CA LEU A 270 -0.85 -21.21 -4.07
C LEU A 270 -0.14 -22.28 -3.23
N HIS A 271 -0.18 -22.17 -1.89
CA HIS A 271 0.57 -23.06 -0.99
C HIS A 271 -0.35 -23.80 -0.03
N ASP A 272 -0.61 -23.22 1.15
CA ASP A 272 -1.34 -23.87 2.23
C ASP A 272 -2.41 -22.95 2.84
N SER A 273 -3.42 -23.57 3.43
CA SER A 273 -4.41 -22.87 4.24
C SER A 273 -3.83 -22.54 5.62
N VAL A 274 -3.28 -21.33 5.75
CA VAL A 274 -2.76 -20.78 7.01
C VAL A 274 -3.56 -19.51 7.37
N ALA A 275 -3.70 -19.23 8.67
CA ALA A 275 -4.31 -17.99 9.14
C ALA A 275 -3.48 -16.78 8.71
N VAL A 276 -4.11 -15.84 8.00
CA VAL A 276 -3.47 -14.61 7.50
C VAL A 276 -4.15 -13.40 8.11
N GLU A 277 -3.36 -12.49 8.67
CA GLU A 277 -3.78 -11.16 9.08
C GLU A 277 -3.22 -10.13 8.10
N TYR A 278 -4.12 -9.36 7.46
CA TYR A 278 -3.78 -8.37 6.43
C TYR A 278 -3.54 -7.00 7.06
N LEU A 279 -2.27 -6.61 7.16
CA LEU A 279 -1.83 -5.40 7.85
C LEU A 279 -2.18 -4.11 7.09
N HIS A 280 -2.27 -4.20 5.76
CA HIS A 280 -2.69 -3.12 4.87
C HIS A 280 -4.04 -3.40 4.22
N GLY A 281 -4.83 -4.31 4.79
CA GLY A 281 -6.06 -4.79 4.17
C GLY A 281 -5.82 -5.68 2.95
N SER A 282 -6.91 -6.13 2.35
CA SER A 282 -6.94 -7.07 1.22
C SER A 282 -7.84 -6.57 0.10
N CYS A 283 -7.57 -7.03 -1.13
CA CYS A 283 -8.44 -6.84 -2.27
C CYS A 283 -9.66 -7.78 -2.25
N GLY A 284 -10.69 -7.47 -3.04
CA GLY A 284 -11.91 -8.25 -3.24
C GLY A 284 -13.19 -7.42 -3.10
N GLU A 285 -14.35 -8.09 -3.07
CA GLU A 285 -15.67 -7.45 -2.97
C GLU A 285 -15.83 -6.55 -1.72
N HIS A 286 -15.22 -6.94 -0.61
CA HIS A 286 -15.21 -6.16 0.65
C HIS A 286 -13.81 -5.60 0.93
N GLN A 287 -13.16 -5.04 -0.09
CA GLN A 287 -11.81 -4.51 0.04
C GLN A 287 -11.71 -3.48 1.17
N ASN A 288 -10.57 -3.53 1.86
CA ASN A 288 -10.22 -2.62 2.93
C ASN A 288 -8.77 -2.12 2.78
N ILE A 289 -8.33 -1.96 1.53
CA ILE A 289 -6.95 -1.58 1.17
C ILE A 289 -6.56 -0.26 1.84
N VAL A 290 -5.41 -0.28 2.51
CA VAL A 290 -4.75 0.88 3.11
C VAL A 290 -3.63 1.31 2.19
N LEU A 291 -3.80 2.48 1.57
CA LEU A 291 -2.87 3.04 0.61
C LEU A 291 -2.81 4.56 0.83
N GLY A 292 -1.76 5.01 1.52
CA GLY A 292 -1.63 6.39 1.98
C GLY A 292 -0.25 6.67 2.55
N VAL A 293 -0.06 7.88 3.06
CA VAL A 293 1.21 8.31 3.66
C VAL A 293 1.38 7.71 5.06
N SER A 294 2.62 7.53 5.51
CA SER A 294 2.90 6.93 6.83
C SER A 294 2.30 7.75 7.98
N ASP A 295 2.60 9.05 8.04
CA ASP A 295 2.06 10.00 9.02
C ASP A 295 2.08 11.45 8.50
N LEU A 296 1.46 12.38 9.22
CA LEU A 296 1.52 13.82 8.97
C LEU A 296 2.66 14.47 9.77
N GLU A 297 3.86 14.56 9.21
CA GLU A 297 5.00 15.21 9.87
C GLU A 297 4.81 16.74 9.99
N SER A 298 4.07 17.35 9.06
CA SER A 298 3.83 18.80 9.04
C SER A 298 2.69 19.21 9.98
N GLU A 299 2.98 20.13 10.91
CA GLU A 299 1.95 20.77 11.76
C GLU A 299 0.86 21.48 10.93
N SER A 300 1.19 21.96 9.73
CA SER A 300 0.21 22.56 8.83
C SER A 300 -0.77 21.52 8.27
N LEU A 301 -0.31 20.29 7.97
CA LEU A 301 -1.18 19.19 7.54
C LEU A 301 -2.13 18.75 8.66
N LYS A 302 -1.64 18.70 9.90
CA LYS A 302 -2.46 18.41 11.09
C LYS A 302 -3.54 19.46 11.30
N LYS A 303 -3.21 20.75 11.15
CA LYS A 303 -4.17 21.86 11.27
C LYS A 303 -5.34 21.76 10.30
N VAL A 304 -5.09 21.34 9.06
CA VAL A 304 -6.16 21.11 8.06
C VAL A 304 -6.82 19.74 8.16
N LYS A 305 -6.44 18.93 9.15
CA LYS A 305 -6.99 17.59 9.41
C LYS A 305 -6.90 16.66 8.20
N ALA A 306 -5.77 16.66 7.50
CA ALA A 306 -5.51 15.76 6.37
C ALA A 306 -5.29 14.28 6.79
N TYR A 307 -5.80 13.87 7.96
CA TYR A 307 -5.57 12.55 8.54
C TYR A 307 -6.12 11.42 7.67
N GLY A 308 -7.17 11.64 6.86
CA GLY A 308 -7.70 10.61 5.95
C GLY A 308 -6.68 10.05 4.95
N PHE A 309 -5.58 10.76 4.70
CA PHE A 309 -4.50 10.28 3.84
C PHE A 309 -3.47 9.43 4.58
N THR A 310 -3.48 9.36 5.91
CA THR A 310 -2.53 8.55 6.66
C THR A 310 -2.96 7.10 6.72
N LYS A 311 -1.98 6.19 6.67
CA LYS A 311 -2.22 4.76 6.86
C LYS A 311 -2.87 4.48 8.21
N TYR A 312 -2.46 5.17 9.27
CA TYR A 312 -3.03 5.00 10.61
C TYR A 312 -4.55 5.26 10.63
N GLN A 313 -5.00 6.40 10.08
CA GLN A 313 -6.41 6.74 10.07
C GLN A 313 -7.21 5.78 9.17
N GLN A 314 -6.65 5.43 8.00
CA GLN A 314 -7.28 4.45 7.11
C GLN A 314 -7.43 3.10 7.79
N LYS A 315 -6.41 2.65 8.56
CA LYS A 315 -6.47 1.38 9.30
C LYS A 315 -7.59 1.35 10.33
N LEU A 316 -7.71 2.42 11.12
CA LEU A 316 -8.78 2.58 12.10
C LEU A 316 -10.17 2.63 11.44
N PHE A 317 -10.28 3.28 10.28
CA PHE A 317 -11.56 3.45 9.59
C PHE A 317 -12.00 2.19 8.83
N LYS A 318 -11.04 1.42 8.32
CA LYS A 318 -11.26 0.21 7.51
C LYS A 318 -11.15 -1.09 8.31
N ASP A 319 -11.06 -0.97 9.64
CA ASP A 319 -10.91 -2.08 10.59
C ASP A 319 -9.77 -3.06 10.21
N THR A 320 -8.67 -2.54 9.65
CA THR A 320 -7.48 -3.35 9.35
C THR A 320 -6.50 -3.30 10.52
N ASP A 321 -5.83 -4.43 10.76
CA ASP A 321 -5.05 -4.78 11.97
C ASP A 321 -4.62 -3.62 12.89
N TYR A 322 -5.22 -3.59 14.08
CA TYR A 322 -4.84 -2.74 15.23
C TYR A 322 -4.24 -3.55 16.40
N LEU A 323 -4.03 -4.86 16.23
CA LEU A 323 -3.61 -5.81 17.27
C LEU A 323 -2.25 -6.47 16.96
N PHE A 324 -1.47 -5.93 16.02
CA PHE A 324 -0.20 -6.50 15.61
C PHE A 324 0.71 -6.83 16.79
N LEU A 325 0.93 -8.14 17.01
CA LEU A 325 1.74 -8.70 18.10
C LEU A 325 1.32 -8.26 19.51
N ASP A 326 0.13 -7.68 19.69
CA ASP A 326 -0.34 -7.15 20.97
C ASP A 326 -0.42 -8.24 22.03
N GLU A 327 -0.76 -9.47 21.66
CA GLU A 327 -0.75 -10.60 22.59
C GLU A 327 0.64 -10.80 23.25
N TYR A 328 1.71 -10.68 22.45
CA TYR A 328 3.10 -10.85 22.91
C TYR A 328 3.57 -9.62 23.69
N LYS A 329 3.24 -8.42 23.23
CA LYS A 329 3.56 -7.18 23.95
C LYS A 329 2.90 -7.16 25.33
N ASN A 330 1.61 -7.50 25.39
CA ASN A 330 0.87 -7.59 26.64
C ASN A 330 1.46 -8.66 27.57
N PHE A 331 1.87 -9.81 27.04
CA PHE A 331 2.57 -10.84 27.81
C PHE A 331 3.88 -10.31 28.40
N ILE A 332 4.70 -9.63 27.60
CA ILE A 332 5.95 -9.00 28.05
C ILE A 332 5.67 -7.98 29.17
N GLU A 333 4.69 -7.10 28.98
CA GLU A 333 4.37 -6.07 29.96
C GLU A 333 3.89 -6.65 31.29
N ARG A 334 3.00 -7.65 31.25
CA ARG A 334 2.55 -8.36 32.46
C ARG A 334 3.73 -8.99 33.20
N ASN A 335 4.62 -9.67 32.48
CA ASN A 335 5.80 -10.31 33.09
C ASN A 335 6.76 -9.28 33.70
N LYS A 336 6.94 -8.12 33.06
CA LYS A 336 7.74 -7.02 33.61
C LYS A 336 7.15 -6.51 34.93
N ARG A 337 5.84 -6.27 34.98
CA ARG A 337 5.14 -5.82 36.21
C ARG A 337 5.29 -6.83 37.35
N VAL A 338 5.06 -8.12 37.08
CA VAL A 338 5.22 -9.19 38.07
C VAL A 338 6.66 -9.25 38.60
N LEU A 339 7.66 -9.14 37.72
CA LEU A 339 9.06 -9.14 38.12
C LEU A 339 9.40 -7.92 39.00
N GLU A 340 8.92 -6.73 38.64
CA GLU A 340 9.14 -5.51 39.42
C GLU A 340 8.50 -5.59 40.81
N GLU A 341 7.28 -6.11 40.92
CA GLU A 341 6.59 -6.34 42.20
C GLU A 341 7.36 -7.34 43.07
N ASN A 342 7.79 -8.47 42.50
CA ASN A 342 8.60 -9.45 43.19
C ASN A 342 9.92 -8.85 43.70
N LEU A 343 10.58 -8.02 42.89
CA LEU A 343 11.82 -7.34 43.29
C LEU A 343 11.60 -6.34 44.43
N LYS A 344 10.47 -5.60 44.42
CA LYS A 344 10.10 -4.69 45.53
C LYS A 344 9.85 -5.46 46.83
N LEU A 345 9.20 -6.61 46.77
CA LEU A 345 8.98 -7.47 47.95
C LEU A 345 10.29 -8.04 48.49
N LEU A 346 11.19 -8.49 47.60
CA LEU A 346 12.49 -9.04 47.99
C LEU A 346 13.41 -7.98 48.61
N SER A 347 13.39 -6.75 48.10
CA SER A 347 14.17 -5.63 48.65
C SER A 347 13.60 -5.14 49.99
N ALA A 348 12.27 -5.11 50.16
CA ALA A 348 11.62 -4.81 51.43
C ALA A 348 11.95 -5.83 52.53
N ASN A 349 12.20 -7.09 52.17
CA ASN A 349 12.56 -8.17 53.09
C ASN A 349 14.07 -8.23 53.44
N ALA A 350 14.86 -7.20 53.12
CA ALA A 350 16.30 -7.09 53.42
C ALA A 350 17.15 -8.30 52.97
N LEU A 351 16.75 -8.98 51.88
CA LEU A 351 17.54 -10.06 51.31
C LEU A 351 18.83 -9.52 50.67
N ASN A 352 19.94 -10.23 50.87
CA ASN A 352 21.24 -9.88 50.30
C ASN A 352 21.15 -9.70 48.76
N GLU A 353 21.74 -8.64 48.21
CA GLU A 353 21.70 -8.28 46.79
C GLU A 353 22.05 -9.44 45.84
N ILE A 354 22.94 -10.34 46.27
CA ILE A 354 23.34 -11.53 45.51
C ILE A 354 22.16 -12.48 45.29
N ARG A 355 21.30 -12.67 46.31
CA ARG A 355 20.10 -13.51 46.21
C ARG A 355 19.03 -12.86 45.35
N VAL A 356 18.90 -11.53 45.42
CA VAL A 356 17.99 -10.76 44.55
C VAL A 356 18.42 -10.88 43.09
N LYS A 357 19.72 -10.77 42.80
CA LYS A 357 20.28 -10.99 41.45
C LYS A 357 20.07 -12.42 40.94
N ALA A 358 20.28 -13.43 41.79
CA ALA A 358 20.07 -14.83 41.42
C ALA A 358 18.58 -15.16 41.15
N ALA A 359 17.67 -14.64 41.99
CA ALA A 359 16.23 -14.79 41.78
C ALA A 359 15.76 -14.08 40.49
N ARG A 360 16.32 -12.89 40.20
CA ARG A 360 16.08 -12.16 38.95
C ARG A 360 16.51 -12.98 37.73
N ALA A 361 17.73 -13.53 37.74
CA ALA A 361 18.24 -14.33 36.65
C ALA A 361 17.41 -15.60 36.38
N LYS A 362 16.93 -16.27 37.46
CA LYS A 362 16.13 -17.50 37.36
C LYS A 362 14.70 -17.25 36.88
N SER A 363 14.08 -16.15 37.30
CA SER A 363 12.70 -15.79 36.89
C SER A 363 12.67 -15.34 35.42
N ILE A 364 13.71 -14.61 34.99
CA ILE A 364 13.91 -14.18 33.59
C ILE A 364 14.15 -15.37 32.64
N SER A 365 14.75 -16.47 33.10
CA SER A 365 15.15 -17.56 32.19
C SER A 365 14.07 -18.62 31.94
N GLN A 366 12.99 -18.68 32.73
CA GLN A 366 11.95 -19.73 32.58
C GLN A 366 10.54 -19.20 32.28
N GLU A 367 10.17 -17.98 32.69
CA GLU A 367 8.78 -17.49 32.59
C GLU A 367 8.55 -16.41 31.51
N SER A 368 9.60 -15.96 30.82
CA SER A 368 9.50 -14.88 29.81
C SER A 368 9.89 -15.26 28.38
N SER A 369 10.06 -16.56 28.08
CA SER A 369 10.27 -17.00 26.70
C SER A 369 9.00 -16.81 25.87
N LEU A 370 9.17 -16.43 24.61
CA LEU A 370 8.11 -16.34 23.60
C LEU A 370 8.23 -17.43 22.54
N ASP A 371 9.44 -17.94 22.29
CA ASP A 371 9.73 -19.00 21.31
C ASP A 371 9.16 -18.72 19.90
N LEU A 372 9.47 -17.53 19.36
CA LEU A 372 8.98 -17.05 18.06
C LEU A 372 10.08 -17.00 17.00
N ASN A 373 9.82 -17.54 15.83
CA ASN A 373 10.67 -17.39 14.65
C ASN A 373 9.92 -16.56 13.59
N PHE A 374 10.38 -15.35 13.34
CA PHE A 374 9.89 -14.50 12.27
C PHE A 374 10.68 -14.74 10.99
N TYR A 375 9.97 -14.88 9.88
CA TYR A 375 10.49 -14.99 8.54
C TYR A 375 9.93 -13.83 7.72
N ILE A 376 10.78 -12.93 7.24
CA ILE A 376 10.36 -11.75 6.48
C ILE A 376 10.73 -11.97 5.02
N TRP A 377 9.74 -12.11 4.14
CA TRP A 377 9.95 -12.37 2.72
C TRP A 377 9.28 -11.30 1.86
N GLY A 378 10.08 -10.59 1.06
CA GLY A 378 9.58 -9.67 0.04
C GLY A 378 9.06 -8.35 0.60
N HIS A 379 9.20 -8.11 1.89
CA HIS A 379 8.94 -6.83 2.53
C HIS A 379 10.13 -5.88 2.35
N SER A 380 9.88 -4.58 2.16
CA SER A 380 10.91 -3.55 1.95
C SER A 380 11.65 -3.15 3.23
N LEU A 381 11.04 -3.44 4.38
CA LEU A 381 11.46 -2.96 5.72
C LEU A 381 11.58 -1.43 5.76
N ASP A 382 10.76 -0.73 4.98
CA ASP A 382 10.82 0.71 4.80
C ASP A 382 10.24 1.49 5.99
N VAL A 383 10.63 2.77 6.11
CA VAL A 383 10.13 3.69 7.14
C VAL A 383 8.62 3.85 7.12
N SER A 384 7.97 3.61 5.97
CA SER A 384 6.51 3.62 5.86
C SER A 384 5.82 2.62 6.79
N ASP A 385 6.52 1.53 7.14
CA ASP A 385 6.04 0.45 8.02
C ASP A 385 6.84 0.37 9.34
N LYS A 386 7.47 1.48 9.74
CA LYS A 386 8.40 1.56 10.88
C LYS A 386 7.82 0.99 12.18
N ASP A 387 6.53 1.19 12.45
CA ASP A 387 5.92 0.82 13.73
C ASP A 387 5.86 -0.70 13.90
N TYR A 388 5.49 -1.44 12.84
CA TYR A 388 5.52 -2.90 12.82
C TYR A 388 6.93 -3.45 12.99
N ILE A 389 7.91 -2.79 12.37
CA ILE A 389 9.31 -3.17 12.47
C ILE A 389 9.79 -2.95 13.90
N ILE A 390 9.51 -1.79 14.51
CA ILE A 390 9.85 -1.52 15.90
C ILE A 390 9.22 -2.57 16.83
N ASP A 391 7.96 -2.92 16.60
CA ASP A 391 7.23 -3.91 17.39
C ASP A 391 7.92 -5.28 17.41
N ILE A 392 8.26 -5.83 16.23
CA ILE A 392 8.97 -7.11 16.12
C ILE A 392 10.30 -7.07 16.89
N PHE A 393 11.08 -6.01 16.66
CA PHE A 393 12.42 -5.87 17.22
C PHE A 393 12.40 -5.38 18.68
N SER A 394 11.23 -5.08 19.27
CA SER A 394 11.09 -4.75 20.69
C SER A 394 11.00 -5.98 21.59
N LEU A 395 10.64 -7.14 21.02
CA LEU A 395 10.38 -8.36 21.79
C LEU A 395 11.62 -8.89 22.55
N ASN A 396 12.83 -8.54 22.11
CA ASN A 396 14.10 -8.90 22.77
C ASN A 396 14.88 -7.68 23.32
N ASP A 397 14.24 -6.53 23.57
CA ASP A 397 14.97 -5.30 23.95
C ASP A 397 15.80 -5.44 25.24
N ASP A 398 15.21 -6.02 26.28
CA ASP A 398 15.82 -6.11 27.61
C ASP A 398 16.45 -7.48 27.92
N ILE A 399 15.88 -8.57 27.39
CA ILE A 399 16.31 -9.95 27.63
C ILE A 399 16.09 -10.80 26.37
N ASP A 400 16.82 -11.90 26.24
CA ASP A 400 16.55 -12.89 25.19
C ASP A 400 15.27 -13.66 25.52
N ARG A 401 14.18 -13.40 24.80
CA ARG A 401 12.90 -14.14 24.92
C ARG A 401 12.79 -15.27 23.89
N ASN A 402 13.92 -15.70 23.34
CA ASN A 402 14.00 -16.66 22.26
C ASN A 402 13.21 -16.25 21.00
N VAL A 403 13.19 -14.94 20.69
CA VAL A 403 12.68 -14.42 19.41
C VAL A 403 13.82 -14.38 18.39
N ARG A 404 13.60 -14.93 17.20
CA ARG A 404 14.56 -14.95 16.09
C ARG A 404 13.91 -14.38 14.84
N VAL A 405 14.66 -13.60 14.06
CA VAL A 405 14.21 -12.95 12.83
C VAL A 405 15.14 -13.35 11.69
N THR A 406 14.58 -13.94 10.65
CA THR A 406 15.25 -14.23 9.38
C THR A 406 14.66 -13.33 8.30
N VAL A 407 15.50 -12.50 7.68
CA VAL A 407 15.11 -11.64 6.56
C VAL A 407 15.62 -12.25 5.26
N TYR A 408 14.71 -12.51 4.32
CA TYR A 408 15.04 -13.03 3.00
C TYR A 408 15.33 -11.90 2.01
N TYR A 409 16.36 -12.09 1.17
CA TYR A 409 16.75 -11.15 0.12
C TYR A 409 16.98 -11.86 -1.23
N PHE A 410 16.59 -11.21 -2.32
CA PHE A 410 16.71 -11.80 -3.66
C PHE A 410 18.10 -11.60 -4.29
N ASN A 411 18.83 -10.53 -3.93
CA ASN A 411 20.20 -10.30 -4.38
C ASN A 411 20.99 -9.42 -3.39
N LYS A 412 22.30 -9.24 -3.65
CA LYS A 412 23.18 -8.43 -2.79
C LYS A 412 22.74 -6.95 -2.67
N PRO A 413 22.38 -6.24 -3.76
CA PRO A 413 21.81 -4.89 -3.65
C PRO A 413 20.57 -4.81 -2.74
N ALA A 414 19.65 -5.77 -2.84
CA ALA A 414 18.46 -5.83 -2.00
C ALA A 414 18.82 -6.01 -0.52
N LYS A 415 19.75 -6.92 -0.22
CA LYS A 415 20.27 -7.11 1.15
C LYS A 415 20.82 -5.81 1.73
N PHE A 416 21.58 -5.06 0.93
CA PHE A 416 22.13 -3.77 1.34
C PHE A 416 21.03 -2.75 1.65
N SER A 417 19.99 -2.66 0.80
CA SER A 417 18.85 -1.77 1.04
C SER A 417 18.07 -2.14 2.31
N LEU A 418 17.78 -3.43 2.50
CA LEU A 418 17.06 -3.93 3.68
C LEU A 418 17.83 -3.60 4.97
N LEU A 419 19.14 -3.78 4.97
CA LEU A 419 19.99 -3.44 6.11
C LEU A 419 20.01 -1.93 6.38
N ASN A 420 20.10 -1.09 5.34
CA ASN A 420 20.05 0.37 5.50
C ASN A 420 18.73 0.83 6.10
N ASN A 421 17.61 0.28 5.65
CA ASN A 421 16.30 0.64 6.20
C ASN A 421 16.18 0.23 7.67
N LEU A 422 16.62 -0.98 8.04
CA LEU A 422 16.68 -1.38 9.45
C LEU A 422 17.58 -0.48 10.29
N LEU A 423 18.74 -0.05 9.77
CA LEU A 423 19.62 0.89 10.45
C LEU A 423 18.97 2.26 10.63
N ALA A 424 18.22 2.73 9.65
CA ALA A 424 17.50 4.00 9.72
C ALA A 424 16.38 3.98 10.77
N ILE A 425 15.69 2.84 10.91
CA ILE A 425 14.55 2.69 11.84
C ILE A 425 15.01 2.36 13.26
N LEU A 426 15.89 1.37 13.42
CA LEU A 426 16.27 0.82 14.73
C LEU A 426 17.55 1.44 15.30
N GLY A 427 18.35 2.11 14.46
CA GLY A 427 19.67 2.61 14.82
C GLY A 427 20.75 1.53 14.83
N LYS A 428 22.01 1.98 14.77
CA LYS A 428 23.19 1.12 14.66
C LYS A 428 23.32 0.12 15.82
N ASP A 429 23.20 0.59 17.06
CA ASP A 429 23.51 -0.22 18.24
C ASP A 429 22.56 -1.42 18.37
N LYS A 430 21.27 -1.20 18.10
CA LYS A 430 20.24 -2.25 18.16
C LYS A 430 20.45 -3.29 17.07
N VAL A 431 20.69 -2.89 15.82
CA VAL A 431 20.96 -3.82 14.72
C VAL A 431 22.22 -4.65 15.01
N GLU A 432 23.31 -4.03 15.45
CA GLU A 432 24.54 -4.73 15.80
C GLU A 432 24.34 -5.75 16.92
N GLN A 433 23.61 -5.40 17.98
CA GLN A 433 23.29 -6.31 19.08
C GLN A 433 22.52 -7.54 18.57
N TRP A 434 21.47 -7.32 17.78
CA TRP A 434 20.63 -8.39 17.23
C TRP A 434 21.43 -9.34 16.33
N MET A 435 22.33 -8.81 15.49
CA MET A 435 23.18 -9.64 14.64
C MET A 435 24.26 -10.39 15.42
N LYS A 436 24.94 -9.75 16.38
CA LYS A 436 25.97 -10.38 17.23
C LYS A 436 25.40 -11.54 18.05
N ASN A 437 24.19 -11.37 18.57
CA ASN A 437 23.50 -12.40 19.34
C ASN A 437 22.84 -13.49 18.46
N LYS A 438 22.97 -13.38 17.12
CA LYS A 438 22.31 -14.25 16.13
C LYS A 438 20.78 -14.24 16.22
N TRP A 439 20.19 -13.19 16.78
CA TRP A 439 18.74 -12.96 16.82
C TRP A 439 18.22 -12.48 15.46
N LEU A 440 19.03 -11.74 14.70
CA LEU A 440 18.74 -11.32 13.32
C LEU A 440 19.70 -12.00 12.34
N GLN A 441 19.15 -12.59 11.28
CA GLN A 441 19.93 -13.18 10.19
C GLN A 441 19.36 -12.80 8.83
N PHE A 442 20.22 -12.72 7.82
CA PHE A 442 19.83 -12.51 6.43
C PHE A 442 20.14 -13.76 5.62
N LYS A 443 19.17 -14.25 4.86
CA LYS A 443 19.32 -15.41 3.97
C LYS A 443 18.85 -15.08 2.56
N GLU A 444 19.37 -15.78 1.57
CA GLU A 444 18.85 -15.69 0.21
C GLU A 444 17.41 -16.19 0.17
N ASN A 445 16.59 -15.63 -0.73
CA ASN A 445 15.22 -16.06 -0.91
C ASN A 445 15.15 -17.59 -1.09
N PRO A 446 14.14 -18.26 -0.48
CA PRO A 446 13.82 -19.63 -0.83
C PRO A 446 13.55 -19.73 -2.33
N GLU A 447 14.00 -20.83 -2.93
CA GLU A 447 13.74 -21.11 -4.34
C GLU A 447 12.27 -21.52 -4.50
N VAL A 448 11.53 -20.77 -5.32
CA VAL A 448 10.17 -21.11 -5.77
C VAL A 448 10.30 -21.88 -7.07
N ARG A 449 9.87 -23.14 -7.08
CA ARG A 449 9.95 -24.04 -8.24
C ARG A 449 8.59 -24.16 -8.89
N PHE A 450 8.57 -24.08 -10.21
CA PHE A 450 7.39 -24.27 -11.04
C PHE A 450 7.55 -25.58 -11.82
N ILE A 451 6.87 -26.63 -11.36
CA ILE A 451 7.01 -27.99 -11.85
C ILE A 451 5.86 -28.30 -12.80
N GLU A 452 6.14 -28.88 -13.97
CA GLU A 452 5.08 -29.30 -14.90
C GLU A 452 4.18 -30.36 -14.24
N SER A 453 2.86 -30.22 -14.41
CA SER A 453 1.93 -31.25 -13.95
C SER A 453 2.03 -32.45 -14.90
N GLU A 454 2.30 -33.65 -14.36
CA GLU A 454 2.37 -34.90 -15.14
C GLU A 454 1.04 -35.25 -15.86
N SER A 455 -0.04 -34.51 -15.57
CA SER A 455 -1.39 -34.74 -16.08
C SER A 455 -1.62 -34.30 -17.54
N GLN A 456 -0.67 -33.62 -18.19
CA GLN A 456 -0.82 -33.16 -19.59
C GLN A 456 -0.14 -34.09 -20.63
N GLN A 457 0.46 -35.21 -20.23
CA GLN A 457 1.10 -36.16 -21.16
C GLN A 457 0.21 -37.33 -21.61
N ILE A 458 -1.09 -37.33 -21.30
CA ILE A 458 -2.03 -38.35 -21.80
C ILE A 458 -3.21 -37.66 -22.49
N ALA A 459 -3.01 -37.27 -23.75
CA ALA A 459 -4.08 -37.02 -24.72
C ALA A 459 -3.62 -37.40 -26.12
#